data_AF-A0A4U0VCI2-F1
#
_entry.id   AF-A0A4U0VCI2-F1
#
_cell.length_a   1.000
_cell.length_b   1.000
_cell.length_c   1.000
_cell.angle_alpha   90.00
_cell.angle_beta   90.00
_cell.angle_gamma   90.00
#
_symmetry.space_group_name_H-M   'P 1'
#
loop_
_entity.id
_entity.type
_entity.pdbx_description
1 polymer ?
#
loop_
_entity_poly.entity_id
_entity_poly.type
_entity_poly.pdbx_seq_one_letter_code
_entity_poly.pdbx_strand_id
1 'polypeptide(L)'
;MPPSLLHNTTKFVYTTATLTLWLTIALIPLNDNLIEASFVQGTSMSPSLCPSYHTTGRRDAVLWNKWVDHGNGPKGLKRGDIVLFRSPTRPDCNAVKRVVGLEGDRVFLDPRRRPEGDMSPESRAWDAMAAQAQDYGGGGGVVVPPGHIWVEGDYWRKSQDSNAYGPVSKSLVLGKAMLVLWPWERCGTRPWERYRSATRVVEGKSERKGGEMGLVDAIRAG
;
A
#
# COMPACT_ATOMS: atom_id res chain seq x y z
N MET A 1 36.95 12.90 50.96
CA MET A 1 36.56 12.05 49.80
C MET A 1 37.61 12.20 48.71
N PRO A 2 38.11 11.12 48.09
CA PRO A 2 39.21 11.21 47.14
C PRO A 2 38.76 11.86 45.82
N PRO A 3 39.53 12.84 45.27
CA PRO A 3 39.15 13.61 44.09
C PRO A 3 39.07 12.79 42.78
N SER A 4 39.58 11.55 42.77
CA SER A 4 39.53 10.65 41.61
C SER A 4 38.13 10.09 41.32
N LEU A 5 37.27 9.96 42.33
CA LEU A 5 35.91 9.40 42.15
C LEU A 5 34.96 10.38 41.45
N LEU A 6 35.08 11.68 41.72
CA LEU A 6 34.21 12.72 41.14
C LEU A 6 34.46 12.94 39.64
N HIS A 7 35.68 12.69 39.16
CA HIS A 7 36.05 12.87 37.76
C HIS A 7 35.50 11.76 36.85
N ASN A 8 35.40 10.53 37.37
CA ASN A 8 34.84 9.40 36.62
C ASN A 8 33.31 9.45 36.57
N THR A 9 32.64 9.94 37.62
CA THR A 9 31.18 10.08 37.64
C THR A 9 30.71 11.20 36.70
N THR A 10 31.39 12.35 36.66
CA THR A 10 31.06 13.43 35.72
C THR A 10 31.28 13.03 34.26
N LYS A 11 32.38 12.33 33.95
CA LYS A 11 32.60 11.75 32.62
C LYS A 11 31.52 10.73 32.25
N PHE A 12 31.13 9.86 33.17
CA PHE A 12 30.07 8.88 32.95
C PHE A 12 28.71 9.54 32.69
N VAL A 13 28.34 10.53 33.49
CA VAL A 13 27.08 11.28 33.33
C VAL A 13 27.09 12.06 32.00
N TYR A 14 28.18 12.72 31.66
CA TYR A 14 28.30 13.45 30.39
C TYR A 14 28.23 12.50 29.18
N THR A 15 28.91 11.36 29.24
CA THR A 15 28.94 10.37 28.14
C THR A 15 27.56 9.74 27.94
N THR A 16 26.88 9.38 29.03
CA THR A 16 25.53 8.83 28.95
C THR A 16 24.51 9.87 28.47
N ALA A 17 24.58 11.12 28.95
CA ALA A 17 23.69 12.20 28.52
C ALA A 17 23.88 12.61 27.06
N THR A 18 25.12 12.67 26.58
CA THR A 18 25.40 12.96 25.16
C THR A 18 24.95 11.80 24.27
N LEU A 19 25.19 10.55 24.69
CA LEU A 19 24.77 9.38 23.93
C LEU A 19 23.25 9.26 23.83
N THR A 20 22.51 9.51 24.91
CA THR A 20 21.04 9.53 24.87
C THR A 20 20.51 10.66 23.98
N LEU A 21 21.11 11.85 24.03
CA LEU A 21 20.76 12.97 23.16
C LEU A 21 21.00 12.65 21.67
N TRP A 22 22.15 12.07 21.33
CA TRP A 22 22.41 11.65 19.95
C TRP A 22 21.48 10.52 19.50
N LEU A 23 21.15 9.58 20.40
CA LEU A 23 20.23 8.50 20.11
C LEU A 23 18.81 9.01 19.83
N THR A 24 18.30 9.96 20.62
CA THR A 24 16.98 10.55 20.38
C THR A 24 16.95 11.38 19.10
N ILE A 25 17.97 12.21 18.85
CA ILE A 25 18.10 12.98 17.60
C ILE A 25 18.13 12.05 16.37
N ALA A 26 18.79 10.89 16.46
CA ALA A 26 18.83 9.92 15.37
C ALA A 26 17.51 9.13 15.21
N LEU A 27 16.78 8.86 16.29
CA LEU A 27 15.53 8.09 16.26
C LEU A 27 14.33 8.88 15.74
N ILE A 28 14.26 10.18 15.98
CA ILE A 28 13.17 11.06 15.50
C ILE A 28 13.03 10.99 13.96
N PRO A 29 14.06 11.26 13.14
CA PRO A 29 13.94 11.20 11.68
C PRO A 29 13.69 9.77 11.17
N LEU A 30 14.11 8.74 11.93
CA LEU A 30 13.80 7.36 11.60
C LEU A 30 12.29 7.10 11.72
N ASN A 31 11.69 7.45 12.85
CA ASN A 31 10.26 7.24 13.07
C ASN A 31 9.38 8.12 12.15
N ASP A 32 9.79 9.38 11.94
CA ASP A 32 8.99 10.32 11.16
C ASP A 32 8.98 9.98 9.66
N ASN A 33 10.08 9.42 9.14
CA ASN A 33 10.24 9.22 7.69
C ASN A 33 10.14 7.76 7.23
N LEU A 34 10.47 6.77 8.05
CA LEU A 34 10.61 5.38 7.57
C LEU A 34 9.44 4.48 7.92
N ILE A 35 8.98 4.51 9.17
CA ILE A 35 8.11 3.48 9.72
C ILE A 35 6.95 4.13 10.48
N GLU A 36 5.71 3.76 10.15
CA GLU A 36 4.53 4.11 10.96
C GLU A 36 3.94 2.86 11.60
N ALA A 37 3.55 2.92 12.86
CA ALA A 37 2.65 1.95 13.45
C ALA A 37 1.29 2.60 13.67
N SER A 38 0.24 2.11 13.00
CA SER A 38 -1.11 2.64 13.18
C SER A 38 -2.17 1.55 13.24
N PHE A 39 -3.25 1.84 13.96
CA PHE A 39 -4.39 0.94 14.09
C PHE A 39 -5.30 1.05 12.87
N VAL A 40 -5.53 -0.08 12.21
CA VAL A 40 -6.49 -0.16 11.11
C VAL A 40 -7.90 -0.27 11.69
N GLN A 41 -8.78 0.60 11.24
CA GLN A 41 -10.18 0.65 11.67
C GLN A 41 -11.10 0.33 10.50
N GLY A 42 -12.08 -0.54 10.73
CA GLY A 42 -13.09 -0.91 9.75
C GLY A 42 -12.99 -2.34 9.24
N THR A 43 -14.00 -2.74 8.45
CA THR A 43 -14.19 -4.12 7.97
C THR A 43 -13.70 -4.34 6.55
N SER A 44 -13.32 -3.29 5.82
CA SER A 44 -13.10 -3.37 4.37
C SER A 44 -11.93 -4.27 3.96
N MET A 45 -10.99 -4.54 4.88
CA MET A 45 -9.84 -5.41 4.67
C MET A 45 -9.98 -6.79 5.32
N SER A 46 -11.17 -7.12 5.84
CA SER A 46 -11.45 -8.45 6.37
C SER A 46 -11.52 -9.47 5.22
N PRO A 47 -10.90 -10.67 5.34
CA PRO A 47 -10.34 -11.27 6.56
C PRO A 47 -8.85 -11.00 6.81
N SER A 48 -8.12 -10.38 5.89
CA SER A 48 -6.67 -10.20 6.03
C SER A 48 -6.29 -9.28 7.19
N LEU A 49 -7.01 -8.18 7.35
CA LEU A 49 -6.87 -7.24 8.46
C LEU A 49 -8.20 -7.10 9.21
N CYS A 50 -8.08 -7.03 10.53
CA CYS A 50 -9.17 -6.88 11.50
C CYS A 50 -10.31 -7.90 11.31
N PRO A 51 -10.03 -9.23 11.27
CA PRO A 51 -11.03 -10.25 10.94
C PRO A 51 -12.23 -10.23 11.88
N SER A 52 -12.01 -9.98 13.17
CA SER A 52 -13.05 -9.96 14.20
C SER A 52 -13.63 -8.57 14.47
N TYR A 53 -13.31 -7.55 13.66
CA TYR A 53 -13.77 -6.18 13.92
C TYR A 53 -15.30 -6.07 14.04
N HIS A 54 -16.03 -6.81 13.20
CA HIS A 54 -17.49 -6.81 13.17
C HIS A 54 -18.14 -7.51 14.38
N THR A 55 -17.43 -8.40 15.07
CA THR A 55 -17.95 -9.18 16.22
C THR A 55 -17.44 -8.63 17.54
N THR A 56 -16.13 -8.39 17.66
CA THR A 56 -15.45 -8.04 18.91
C THR A 56 -14.89 -6.62 18.91
N GLY A 57 -14.92 -5.90 17.78
CA GLY A 57 -14.29 -4.58 17.66
C GLY A 57 -12.76 -4.62 17.70
N ARG A 58 -12.14 -5.81 17.66
CA ARG A 58 -10.68 -5.94 17.75
C ARG A 58 -10.02 -5.34 16.51
N ARG A 59 -9.04 -4.47 16.74
CA ARG A 59 -8.26 -3.76 15.72
C ARG A 59 -6.87 -4.38 15.60
N ASP A 60 -6.35 -4.41 14.39
CA ASP A 60 -4.96 -4.77 14.13
C ASP A 60 -4.10 -3.49 14.07
N ALA A 61 -2.96 -3.49 14.76
CA ALA A 61 -1.91 -2.51 14.50
C ALA A 61 -1.01 -3.03 13.40
N VAL A 62 -0.83 -2.23 12.36
CA VAL A 62 0.00 -2.58 11.20
C VAL A 62 1.22 -1.69 11.17
N LEU A 63 2.36 -2.29 10.85
CA LEU A 63 3.59 -1.57 10.57
C LEU A 63 3.63 -1.20 9.10
N TRP A 64 3.82 0.09 8.81
CA TRP A 64 3.87 0.66 7.48
C TRP A 64 5.29 1.10 7.16
N ASN A 65 5.79 0.72 5.98
CA ASN A 65 6.96 1.34 5.38
C ASN A 65 6.51 2.61 4.64
N LYS A 66 6.92 3.78 5.12
CA LYS A 66 6.64 5.09 4.49
C LYS A 66 7.59 5.41 3.33
N TRP A 67 8.74 4.74 3.26
CA TRP A 67 9.63 4.80 2.09
C TRP A 67 9.12 3.86 1.02
N VAL A 68 8.02 4.27 0.40
CA VAL A 68 7.43 3.58 -0.74
C VAL A 68 8.13 4.06 -2.01
N ASP A 69 8.79 3.14 -2.70
CA ASP A 69 9.25 3.39 -4.06
C ASP A 69 8.03 3.43 -4.98
N HIS A 70 7.69 4.63 -5.46
CA HIS A 70 6.59 4.83 -6.42
C HIS A 70 6.99 4.46 -7.85
N GLY A 71 8.25 4.12 -8.10
CA GLY A 71 8.73 3.62 -9.38
C GLY A 71 8.26 2.20 -9.69
N ASN A 72 8.57 1.74 -10.90
CA ASN A 72 8.33 0.36 -11.36
C ASN A 72 9.50 -0.57 -11.10
N GLY A 73 10.39 -0.18 -10.18
CA GLY A 73 11.55 -0.98 -9.83
C GLY A 73 11.18 -2.24 -9.06
N PRO A 74 12.14 -3.16 -8.85
CA PRO A 74 11.94 -4.39 -8.07
C PRO A 74 11.54 -4.15 -6.60
N LYS A 75 11.77 -2.92 -6.09
CA LYS A 75 11.37 -2.45 -4.76
C LYS A 75 10.03 -1.67 -4.75
N GLY A 76 9.46 -1.41 -5.92
CA GLY A 76 8.20 -0.70 -6.08
C GLY A 76 6.98 -1.48 -5.59
N LEU A 77 5.81 -0.84 -5.70
CA LEU A 77 4.53 -1.47 -5.39
C LEU A 77 4.29 -2.70 -6.27
N LYS A 78 3.88 -3.79 -5.63
CA LYS A 78 3.54 -5.07 -6.26
C LYS A 78 2.06 -5.36 -6.07
N ARG A 79 1.51 -6.13 -6.99
CA ARG A 79 0.16 -6.68 -6.84
C ARG A 79 0.09 -7.56 -5.59
N GLY A 80 -1.01 -7.46 -4.87
CA GLY A 80 -1.20 -8.10 -3.58
C GLY A 80 -0.69 -7.30 -2.39
N ASP A 81 0.11 -6.24 -2.59
CA ASP A 81 0.54 -5.37 -1.50
C ASP A 81 -0.67 -4.66 -0.87
N ILE A 82 -0.60 -4.43 0.45
CA ILE A 82 -1.55 -3.56 1.14
C ILE A 82 -0.93 -2.18 1.28
N VAL A 83 -1.66 -1.15 0.88
CA VAL A 83 -1.21 0.24 0.90
C VAL A 83 -2.11 1.09 1.79
N LEU A 84 -1.48 1.98 2.53
CA LEU A 84 -2.08 3.13 3.19
C LEU A 84 -2.00 4.31 2.24
N PHE A 85 -3.12 4.94 1.94
CA PHE A 85 -3.15 6.10 1.04
C PHE A 85 -4.22 7.09 1.48
N ARG A 86 -4.09 8.34 1.03
CA ARG A 86 -5.11 9.37 1.26
C ARG A 86 -6.29 9.15 0.32
N SER A 87 -7.51 9.07 0.85
CA SER A 87 -8.70 8.79 0.04
C SER A 87 -8.96 9.93 -0.96
N PRO A 88 -9.17 9.64 -2.27
CA PRO A 88 -9.44 10.66 -3.27
C PRO A 88 -10.81 11.32 -3.05
N THR A 89 -11.78 10.59 -2.51
CA THR A 89 -13.13 11.10 -2.22
C THR A 89 -13.16 11.93 -0.93
N ARG A 90 -12.25 11.64 0.01
CA ARG A 90 -12.20 12.24 1.34
C ARG A 90 -10.76 12.48 1.79
N PRO A 91 -10.16 13.64 1.46
CA PRO A 91 -8.75 13.89 1.71
C PRO A 91 -8.39 14.01 3.20
N ASP A 92 -9.38 14.18 4.07
CA ASP A 92 -9.27 14.17 5.52
C ASP A 92 -9.05 12.76 6.10
N CYS A 93 -9.30 11.72 5.29
CA CYS A 93 -9.26 10.34 5.73
C CYS A 93 -8.20 9.52 4.99
N ASN A 94 -7.49 8.68 5.75
CA ASN A 94 -6.63 7.65 5.19
C ASN A 94 -7.43 6.37 4.97
N ALA A 95 -7.17 5.70 3.85
CA ALA A 95 -7.76 4.42 3.50
C ALA A 95 -6.68 3.34 3.39
N VAL A 96 -7.05 2.12 3.76
CA VAL A 96 -6.23 0.93 3.60
C VAL A 96 -6.90 0.02 2.60
N LYS A 97 -6.20 -0.29 1.51
CA LYS A 97 -6.68 -1.19 0.44
C LYS A 97 -5.55 -2.05 -0.09
N ARG A 98 -5.91 -3.09 -0.83
CA ARG A 98 -4.98 -3.97 -1.52
C ARG A 98 -4.77 -3.50 -2.95
N VAL A 99 -3.52 -3.49 -3.40
CA VAL A 99 -3.16 -3.27 -4.81
C VAL A 99 -3.53 -4.52 -5.61
N VAL A 100 -4.43 -4.36 -6.57
CA VAL A 100 -4.89 -5.41 -7.48
C VAL A 100 -4.26 -5.25 -8.86
N GLY A 101 -4.12 -4.00 -9.33
CA GLY A 101 -3.46 -3.68 -10.59
C GLY A 101 -2.46 -2.53 -10.44
N LEU A 102 -1.42 -2.57 -11.25
CA LEU A 102 -0.40 -1.54 -11.43
C LEU A 102 -0.58 -0.86 -12.78
N GLU A 103 0.20 0.18 -13.04
CA GLU A 103 0.14 0.87 -14.33
C GLU A 103 0.35 -0.06 -15.53
N GLY A 104 -0.43 0.18 -16.58
CA GLY A 104 -0.48 -0.66 -17.78
C GLY A 104 -1.32 -1.93 -17.63
N ASP A 105 -1.68 -2.33 -16.41
CA ASP A 105 -2.53 -3.49 -16.19
C ASP A 105 -3.94 -3.27 -16.68
N ARG A 106 -4.57 -4.34 -17.15
CA ARG A 106 -5.98 -4.35 -17.52
C ARG A 106 -6.79 -5.09 -16.46
N VAL A 107 -7.64 -4.35 -15.75
CA VAL A 107 -8.50 -4.85 -14.69
C VAL A 107 -9.92 -5.02 -15.21
N PHE A 108 -10.49 -6.22 -15.05
CA PHE A 108 -11.86 -6.51 -15.46
C PHE A 108 -12.80 -6.21 -14.30
N LEU A 109 -13.75 -5.31 -14.51
CA LEU A 109 -14.72 -4.93 -13.49
C LEU A 109 -15.66 -6.11 -13.21
N ASP A 110 -15.87 -6.41 -11.93
CA ASP A 110 -16.88 -7.38 -11.51
C ASP A 110 -18.21 -6.64 -11.29
N PRO A 111 -19.29 -6.97 -12.01
CA PRO A 111 -20.61 -6.37 -11.80
C PRO A 111 -21.10 -6.47 -10.34
N ARG A 112 -20.65 -7.46 -9.58
CA ARG A 112 -21.00 -7.63 -8.16
C ARG A 112 -20.38 -6.57 -7.24
N ARG A 113 -19.36 -5.85 -7.73
CA ARG A 113 -18.69 -4.76 -7.02
C ARG A 113 -19.22 -3.38 -7.42
N ARG A 114 -20.24 -3.31 -8.28
CA ARG A 114 -20.93 -2.06 -8.59
C ARG A 114 -21.49 -1.44 -7.31
N PRO A 115 -21.22 -0.15 -7.02
CA PRO A 115 -21.81 0.55 -5.89
C PRO A 115 -23.34 0.53 -5.91
N GLU A 116 -23.96 0.41 -4.74
CA GLU A 116 -25.42 0.36 -4.61
C GLU A 116 -26.07 1.74 -4.86
N GLY A 117 -27.27 1.72 -5.44
CA GLY A 117 -28.06 2.91 -5.74
C GLY A 117 -27.81 3.46 -7.14
N ASP A 118 -28.78 3.30 -8.04
CA ASP A 118 -28.67 3.65 -9.47
C ASP A 118 -28.42 5.14 -9.75
N MET A 119 -28.68 6.01 -8.77
CA MET A 119 -28.50 7.46 -8.89
C MET A 119 -27.30 8.01 -8.10
N SER A 120 -26.50 7.17 -7.42
CA SER A 120 -25.33 7.62 -6.70
C SER A 120 -24.22 8.08 -7.67
N PRO A 121 -23.41 9.10 -7.31
CA PRO A 121 -22.26 9.50 -8.11
C PRO A 121 -21.29 8.34 -8.39
N GLU A 122 -21.14 7.44 -7.41
CA GLU A 122 -20.26 6.28 -7.49
C GLU A 122 -20.77 5.22 -8.47
N SER A 123 -22.08 4.93 -8.50
CA SER A 123 -22.64 3.96 -9.45
C SER A 123 -22.58 4.48 -10.89
N ARG A 124 -22.80 5.79 -11.09
CA ARG A 124 -22.61 6.44 -12.40
C ARG A 124 -21.16 6.42 -12.86
N ALA A 125 -20.23 6.67 -11.95
CA ALA A 125 -18.80 6.55 -12.24
C ALA A 125 -18.44 5.12 -12.65
N TRP A 126 -18.97 4.11 -11.93
CA TRP A 126 -18.80 2.71 -12.29
C TRP A 126 -19.37 2.39 -13.67
N ASP A 127 -20.59 2.85 -13.98
CA ASP A 127 -21.22 2.63 -15.29
C ASP A 127 -20.44 3.27 -16.44
N ALA A 128 -19.94 4.49 -16.25
CA ALA A 128 -19.10 5.16 -17.22
C ALA A 128 -17.79 4.39 -17.46
N MET A 129 -17.14 3.93 -16.38
CA MET A 129 -15.94 3.08 -16.49
C MET A 129 -16.24 1.76 -17.19
N ALA A 130 -17.36 1.12 -16.89
CA ALA A 130 -17.77 -0.14 -17.50
C ALA A 130 -18.08 0.03 -19.00
N ALA A 131 -18.75 1.11 -19.39
CA ALA A 131 -18.99 1.45 -20.79
C ALA A 131 -17.66 1.70 -21.53
N GLN A 132 -16.78 2.51 -20.96
CA GLN A 132 -15.46 2.79 -21.55
C GLN A 132 -14.58 1.52 -21.64
N ALA A 133 -14.70 0.60 -20.68
CA ALA A 133 -13.96 -0.65 -20.68
C ALA A 133 -14.38 -1.61 -21.82
N GLN A 134 -15.62 -1.52 -22.29
CA GLN A 134 -16.15 -2.33 -23.40
C GLN A 134 -15.56 -1.90 -24.75
N ASP A 135 -15.31 -0.61 -24.96
CA ASP A 135 -14.81 -0.05 -26.23
C ASP A 135 -13.36 -0.46 -26.58
N TYR A 136 -12.57 -0.92 -25.60
CA TYR A 136 -11.17 -1.33 -25.81
C TYR A 136 -10.98 -2.72 -26.44
N GLY A 137 -11.71 -3.02 -27.52
CA GLY A 137 -11.32 -3.99 -28.57
C GLY A 137 -11.13 -5.46 -28.18
N GLY A 138 -11.58 -5.93 -27.01
CA GLY A 138 -11.37 -7.35 -26.66
C GLY A 138 -11.76 -7.85 -25.27
N GLY A 139 -12.79 -7.31 -24.61
CA GLY A 139 -13.44 -8.05 -23.50
C GLY A 139 -13.76 -7.33 -22.20
N GLY A 140 -13.84 -6.00 -22.14
CA GLY A 140 -14.44 -5.31 -20.98
C GLY A 140 -13.50 -5.15 -19.77
N GLY A 141 -12.38 -4.45 -19.92
CA GLY A 141 -11.46 -4.16 -18.81
C GLY A 141 -10.86 -2.76 -18.86
N VAL A 142 -10.77 -2.12 -17.70
CA VAL A 142 -10.17 -0.79 -17.49
C VAL A 142 -8.65 -0.92 -17.48
N VAL A 143 -7.97 -0.12 -18.30
CA VAL A 143 -6.50 -0.04 -18.28
C VAL A 143 -6.07 0.97 -17.21
N VAL A 144 -5.20 0.55 -16.30
CA VAL A 144 -4.66 1.41 -15.25
C VAL A 144 -3.68 2.41 -15.87
N PRO A 145 -3.93 3.72 -15.74
CA PRO A 145 -3.05 4.74 -16.33
C PRO A 145 -1.63 4.73 -15.74
N PRO A 146 -0.65 5.30 -16.46
CA PRO A 146 0.68 5.54 -15.91
C PRO A 146 0.63 6.30 -14.59
N GLY A 147 1.50 5.92 -13.65
CA GLY A 147 1.55 6.52 -12.31
C GLY A 147 0.33 6.25 -11.42
N HIS A 148 -0.60 5.38 -11.84
CA HIS A 148 -1.78 5.00 -11.05
C HIS A 148 -1.72 3.52 -10.63
N ILE A 149 -2.56 3.16 -9.67
CA ILE A 149 -2.79 1.81 -9.18
C ILE A 149 -4.29 1.54 -9.06
N TRP A 150 -4.69 0.29 -9.27
CA TRP A 150 -6.03 -0.17 -8.96
C TRP A 150 -6.02 -0.86 -7.60
N VAL A 151 -6.80 -0.34 -6.66
CA VAL A 151 -6.89 -0.84 -5.29
C VAL A 151 -8.29 -1.31 -4.93
N GLU A 152 -8.38 -2.41 -4.19
CA GLU A 152 -9.64 -3.01 -3.75
C GLU A 152 -9.59 -3.43 -2.28
N GLY A 153 -10.75 -3.45 -1.62
CA GLY A 153 -10.87 -4.06 -0.31
C GLY A 153 -11.07 -5.57 -0.42
N ASP A 154 -10.54 -6.30 0.56
CA ASP A 154 -10.72 -7.76 0.66
C ASP A 154 -12.19 -8.11 0.96
N TYR A 155 -12.91 -7.24 1.67
CA TYR A 155 -14.33 -7.39 1.94
C TYR A 155 -15.18 -6.63 0.91
N TRP A 156 -15.41 -7.29 -0.23
CA TRP A 156 -16.05 -6.72 -1.42
C TRP A 156 -17.43 -6.08 -1.18
N ARG A 157 -18.23 -6.56 -0.22
CA ARG A 157 -19.59 -6.04 0.04
C ARG A 157 -19.66 -4.72 0.82
N LYS A 158 -18.61 -4.34 1.55
CA LYS A 158 -18.57 -3.07 2.32
C LYS A 158 -17.26 -2.33 2.12
N SER A 159 -16.75 -2.33 0.89
CA SER A 159 -15.53 -1.62 0.54
C SER A 159 -15.85 -0.50 -0.44
N GLN A 160 -15.59 0.74 -0.04
CA GLN A 160 -15.40 1.82 -1.00
C GLN A 160 -13.97 1.74 -1.52
N ASP A 161 -13.80 1.40 -2.79
CA ASP A 161 -12.51 1.18 -3.43
C ASP A 161 -12.49 1.66 -4.88
N SER A 162 -11.51 1.22 -5.70
CA SER A 162 -11.36 1.72 -7.08
C SER A 162 -12.57 1.43 -7.96
N ASN A 163 -13.45 0.51 -7.58
CA ASN A 163 -14.73 0.34 -8.27
C ASN A 163 -15.64 1.58 -8.11
N ALA A 164 -15.51 2.34 -7.02
CA ALA A 164 -16.33 3.53 -6.77
C ALA A 164 -15.74 4.83 -7.36
N TYR A 165 -14.41 5.00 -7.30
CA TYR A 165 -13.74 6.25 -7.70
C TYR A 165 -12.71 6.10 -8.83
N GLY A 166 -12.47 4.87 -9.31
CA GLY A 166 -11.49 4.58 -10.36
C GLY A 166 -10.05 4.39 -9.87
N PRO A 167 -9.06 4.42 -10.78
CA PRO A 167 -7.65 4.26 -10.44
C PRO A 167 -7.14 5.37 -9.50
N VAL A 168 -6.25 5.01 -8.56
CA VAL A 168 -5.68 5.95 -7.57
C VAL A 168 -4.26 6.31 -7.98
N SER A 169 -3.91 7.60 -7.91
CA SER A 169 -2.53 8.04 -8.13
C SER A 169 -1.57 7.42 -7.11
N LYS A 170 -0.43 6.92 -7.58
CA LYS A 170 0.66 6.42 -6.71
C LYS A 170 1.13 7.47 -5.72
N SER A 171 1.02 8.76 -6.04
CA SER A 171 1.43 9.87 -5.15
C SER A 171 0.56 10.02 -3.90
N LEU A 172 -0.64 9.43 -3.88
CA LEU A 172 -1.50 9.43 -2.70
C LEU A 172 -1.11 8.34 -1.69
N VAL A 173 -0.26 7.38 -2.10
CA VAL A 173 0.21 6.29 -1.24
C VAL A 173 1.17 6.85 -0.20
N LEU A 174 0.80 6.68 1.07
CA LEU A 174 1.56 7.11 2.23
C LEU A 174 2.49 6.01 2.75
N GLY A 175 2.12 4.74 2.54
CA GLY A 175 2.90 3.62 3.07
C GLY A 175 2.47 2.26 2.54
N LYS A 176 3.38 1.29 2.63
CA LYS A 176 3.13 -0.13 2.32
C LYS A 176 3.15 -0.96 3.61
N ALA A 177 2.18 -1.84 3.79
CA ALA A 177 2.12 -2.73 4.95
C ALA A 177 3.30 -3.71 4.97
N MET A 178 3.98 -3.80 6.10
CA MET A 178 5.12 -4.70 6.33
C MET A 178 4.76 -5.93 7.14
N LEU A 179 4.05 -5.76 8.26
CA LEU A 179 3.64 -6.82 9.17
C LEU A 179 2.55 -6.33 10.14
N VAL A 180 1.84 -7.27 10.74
CA VAL A 180 0.94 -6.99 11.87
C VAL A 180 1.78 -6.93 13.16
N LEU A 181 1.62 -5.88 13.96
CA LEU A 181 2.30 -5.72 15.27
C LEU A 181 1.42 -6.13 16.45
N TRP A 182 0.12 -5.89 16.32
CA TRP A 182 -0.87 -6.18 17.35
C TRP A 182 -2.12 -6.71 16.65
N PRO A 183 -2.81 -7.72 17.20
CA PRO A 183 -2.61 -8.32 18.52
C PRO A 183 -1.42 -9.29 18.61
N TRP A 184 -0.87 -9.53 19.81
CA TRP A 184 0.40 -10.24 20.01
C TRP A 184 0.42 -11.65 19.39
N GLU A 185 -0.73 -12.33 19.37
CA GLU A 185 -0.93 -13.65 18.77
C GLU A 185 -0.74 -13.66 17.24
N ARG A 186 -0.79 -12.48 16.60
CA ARG A 186 -0.60 -12.26 15.16
C ARG A 186 0.64 -11.41 14.86
N CYS A 187 1.41 -11.03 15.87
CA CYS A 187 2.60 -10.20 15.70
C CYS A 187 3.59 -10.86 14.74
N GLY A 188 4.12 -10.10 13.78
CA GLY A 188 5.05 -10.57 12.75
C GLY A 188 4.38 -11.28 11.56
N THR A 189 3.06 -11.55 11.62
CA THR A 189 2.37 -12.21 10.50
C THR A 189 2.14 -11.27 9.32
N ARG A 190 2.13 -11.84 8.11
CA ARG A 190 1.79 -11.16 6.85
C ARG A 190 0.64 -11.91 6.16
N PRO A 191 -0.58 -11.82 6.72
CA PRO A 191 -1.73 -12.59 6.23
C PRO A 191 -2.04 -12.32 4.75
N TRP A 192 -1.62 -11.16 4.24
CA TRP A 192 -1.85 -10.73 2.86
C TRP A 192 -0.94 -11.36 1.81
N GLU A 193 0.18 -12.01 2.18
CA GLU A 193 1.06 -12.69 1.20
C GLU A 193 0.39 -13.89 0.52
N ARG A 194 -0.59 -14.51 1.19
CA ARG A 194 -1.30 -15.69 0.68
C ARG A 194 -2.58 -15.35 -0.09
N TYR A 195 -2.96 -14.08 -0.13
CA TYR A 195 -4.21 -13.65 -0.73
C TYR A 195 -4.08 -13.60 -2.27
N ARG A 196 -5.05 -14.21 -2.97
CA ARG A 196 -5.23 -14.00 -4.42
C ARG A 196 -6.45 -13.13 -4.63
N SER A 197 -6.29 -12.06 -5.42
CA SER A 197 -7.42 -11.23 -5.84
C SER A 197 -8.41 -12.07 -6.64
N ALA A 198 -9.69 -11.98 -6.27
CA ALA A 198 -10.78 -12.57 -7.05
C ALA A 198 -10.96 -11.85 -8.40
N THR A 199 -10.57 -10.57 -8.46
CA THR A 199 -10.65 -9.73 -9.65
C THR A 199 -9.66 -10.19 -10.70
N ARG A 200 -10.16 -10.37 -11.93
CA ARG A 200 -9.34 -10.78 -13.07
C ARG A 200 -8.50 -9.59 -13.52
N VAL A 201 -7.18 -9.77 -13.54
CA VAL A 201 -6.23 -8.77 -14.02
C VAL A 201 -5.34 -9.40 -15.07
N VAL A 202 -5.20 -8.75 -16.21
CA VAL A 202 -4.22 -9.11 -17.24
C VAL A 202 -3.04 -8.15 -17.10
N GLU A 203 -1.84 -8.72 -16.97
CA GLU A 203 -0.58 -7.97 -16.94
C GLU A 203 -0.43 -7.13 -18.19
N GLY A 204 -0.30 -5.81 -17.98
CA GLY A 204 0.26 -4.96 -19.01
C GLY A 204 1.68 -5.43 -19.31
N LYS A 205 2.07 -5.44 -20.59
CA LYS A 205 3.50 -5.54 -20.91
C LYS A 205 4.15 -4.33 -20.25
N SER A 206 4.87 -4.52 -19.15
CA SER A 206 5.71 -3.45 -18.65
C SER A 206 6.62 -3.08 -19.81
N GLU A 207 6.62 -1.81 -20.21
CA GLU A 207 7.73 -1.32 -21.00
C GLU A 207 8.96 -1.56 -20.14
N ARG A 208 9.66 -2.67 -20.41
CA ARG A 208 11.08 -2.77 -20.10
C ARG A 208 11.67 -1.54 -20.77
N LYS A 209 11.96 -0.50 -19.98
CA LYS A 209 12.67 0.67 -20.46
C LYS A 209 13.84 0.17 -21.31
N GLY A 210 13.78 0.47 -22.60
CA GLY A 210 14.88 0.24 -23.52
C GLY A 210 16.13 0.90 -22.94
N GLY A 211 17.14 0.08 -22.69
CA GLY A 211 18.39 0.52 -22.09
C GLY A 211 19.22 -0.64 -21.58
N GLU A 212 19.34 -1.73 -22.36
CA GLU A 212 20.40 -2.76 -22.34
C GLU A 212 19.97 -3.98 -23.18
N MET A 213 19.88 -3.79 -24.49
CA MET A 213 19.84 -4.85 -25.52
C MET A 213 20.17 -4.14 -26.85
N GLY A 214 21.27 -4.40 -27.55
CA GLY A 214 22.29 -5.40 -27.32
C GLY A 214 23.60 -4.99 -27.98
N LEU A 215 24.63 -4.76 -27.17
CA LEU A 215 26.00 -4.85 -27.63
C LEU A 215 26.42 -6.32 -27.77
N VAL A 216 25.91 -7.18 -26.88
CA VAL A 216 26.21 -8.62 -26.89
C VAL A 216 25.54 -9.38 -28.04
N ASP A 217 24.36 -8.96 -28.48
CA ASP A 217 23.68 -9.58 -29.64
C ASP A 217 24.24 -9.08 -30.98
N ALA A 218 24.76 -7.84 -31.03
CA ALA A 218 25.42 -7.30 -32.22
C ALA A 218 26.79 -7.95 -32.49
N ILE A 219 27.52 -8.36 -31.44
CA ILE A 219 28.82 -9.05 -31.58
C ILE A 219 28.64 -10.51 -32.02
N ARG A 220 27.47 -11.11 -31.80
CA ARG A 220 27.21 -12.51 -32.17
C ARG A 220 26.66 -12.68 -33.59
N ALA A 221 26.33 -11.57 -34.27
CA ALA A 221 25.76 -11.54 -35.61
C ALA A 221 26.68 -10.87 -36.66
N GLY A 222 27.91 -10.50 -36.29
CA GLY A 222 28.98 -10.07 -37.20
C GLY A 222 30.12 -11.08 -37.22
#